data_AF-A0A7C2EZ03-F1
#
_entry.id   AF-A0A7C2EZ03-F1
#
_cell.length_a   1.000
_cell.length_b   1.000
_cell.length_c   1.000
_cell.angle_alpha   90.00
_cell.angle_beta   90.00
_cell.angle_gamma   90.00
#
_symmetry.space_group_name_H-M   'P 1'
#
loop_
_entity.id
_entity.type
_entity.pdbx_description
1 polymer ?
#
loop_
_entity_poly.entity_id
_entity_poly.type
_entity_poly.pdbx_seq_one_letter_code
_entity_poly.pdbx_strand_id
1 'polypeptide(L)'
;MPVKKAISLAVTLVALVGMAFMLVSGGRAQEDSSLEAQSNGKKEKGFDRQITANMERMIEEGRDIFRNDTFGDEAFWGDLLQLHKAIEGAQFGGVGPGVSPATALAVGLKVDSEALPNSLVKDLKKGRVNLDDPATTLALIKLDAVVGVKGAFNQDGSLSSVGITCAVCHSTVDDSFAPGIGKRLDGWANRDLNVGAIIGLAPNLKPVSDLLEVDEATVRAVL
;
A
#
# COMPACT_ATOMS: atom_id res chain seq x y z
N MET A 1 75.97 16.77 -46.28
CA MET A 1 74.74 16.85 -45.46
C MET A 1 74.65 15.62 -44.53
N PRO A 2 75.29 15.60 -43.35
CA PRO A 2 75.35 14.40 -42.49
C PRO A 2 74.64 14.54 -41.12
N VAL A 3 73.80 15.54 -40.90
CA VAL A 3 73.20 15.81 -39.56
C VAL A 3 71.84 15.11 -39.34
N LYS A 4 71.10 14.78 -40.41
CA LYS A 4 69.74 14.22 -40.30
C LYS A 4 69.68 12.75 -39.86
N LYS A 5 70.75 11.96 -40.07
CA LYS A 5 70.77 10.53 -39.68
C LYS A 5 71.01 10.31 -38.18
N ALA A 6 71.73 11.21 -37.51
CA ALA A 6 72.05 11.07 -36.09
C ALA A 6 70.82 11.29 -35.17
N ILE A 7 69.92 12.19 -35.57
CA ILE A 7 68.70 12.51 -34.79
C ILE A 7 67.68 11.37 -34.88
N SER A 8 67.56 10.71 -36.05
CA SER A 8 66.66 9.56 -36.21
C SER A 8 67.10 8.37 -35.36
N LEU A 9 68.40 8.13 -35.19
CA LEU A 9 68.91 7.00 -34.42
C LEU A 9 68.71 7.20 -32.90
N ALA A 10 68.84 8.44 -32.42
CA ALA A 10 68.64 8.77 -31.01
C ALA A 10 67.16 8.68 -30.56
N VAL A 11 66.21 9.07 -31.42
CA VAL A 11 64.77 8.97 -31.13
C VAL A 11 64.29 7.51 -31.10
N THR A 12 64.89 6.64 -31.93
CA THR A 12 64.51 5.22 -31.96
C THR A 12 65.03 4.45 -30.74
N LEU A 13 66.19 4.85 -30.19
CA LEU A 13 66.77 4.20 -29.01
C LEU A 13 66.01 4.55 -27.71
N VAL A 14 65.50 5.78 -27.59
CA VAL A 14 64.68 6.21 -26.43
C VAL A 14 63.31 5.52 -26.43
N ALA A 15 62.72 5.29 -27.61
CA ALA A 15 61.47 4.55 -27.74
C ALA A 15 61.61 3.05 -27.35
N LEU A 16 62.74 2.41 -27.65
CA LEU A 16 62.99 1.02 -27.30
C LEU A 16 63.23 0.80 -25.80
N VAL A 17 63.87 1.75 -25.12
CA VAL A 17 64.10 1.69 -23.65
C VAL A 17 62.80 1.97 -22.89
N GLY A 18 61.94 2.87 -23.38
CA GLY A 18 60.60 3.11 -22.81
C GLY A 18 59.65 1.91 -22.96
N MET A 19 59.73 1.19 -24.09
CA MET A 19 58.90 0.01 -24.34
C MET A 19 59.36 -1.23 -23.55
N ALA A 20 60.66 -1.35 -23.26
CA ALA A 20 61.19 -2.40 -22.38
C ALA A 20 60.81 -2.19 -20.91
N PHE A 21 60.68 -0.95 -20.44
CA PHE A 21 60.26 -0.64 -19.06
C PHE A 21 58.76 -0.92 -18.81
N MET A 22 57.92 -0.80 -19.85
CA MET A 22 56.50 -1.19 -19.78
C MET A 22 56.26 -2.70 -19.88
N LEU A 23 57.22 -3.49 -20.38
CA LEU A 23 57.09 -4.94 -20.47
C LEU A 23 57.51 -5.68 -19.18
N VAL A 24 58.26 -5.03 -18.28
CA VAL A 24 58.65 -5.62 -16.98
C VAL A 24 57.66 -5.32 -15.85
N SER A 25 56.83 -4.27 -16.01
CA SER A 25 55.85 -3.85 -14.99
C SER A 25 54.42 -4.39 -15.22
N GLY A 26 54.16 -5.07 -16.34
CA GLY A 26 52.83 -5.62 -16.68
C GLY A 26 52.55 -7.07 -16.25
N GLY A 27 53.44 -7.72 -15.50
CA GLY A 27 53.43 -9.18 -15.31
C GLY A 27 52.97 -9.73 -13.94
N ARG A 28 52.38 -8.93 -13.03
CA ARG A 28 52.03 -9.40 -11.67
C ARG A 28 50.69 -8.90 -11.12
N ALA A 29 49.62 -8.97 -11.91
CA ALA A 29 48.28 -8.64 -11.38
C ALA A 29 47.16 -9.49 -12.02
N GLN A 30 47.41 -10.76 -12.33
CA GLN A 30 46.36 -11.65 -12.80
C GLN A 30 46.59 -13.09 -12.36
N GLU A 31 46.69 -13.31 -11.05
CA GLU A 31 46.71 -14.67 -10.47
C GLU A 31 46.18 -14.69 -9.03
N ASP A 32 45.16 -13.87 -8.71
CA ASP A 32 44.43 -13.95 -7.42
C ASP A 32 42.90 -13.83 -7.54
N SER A 33 42.35 -13.51 -8.72
CA SER A 33 40.90 -13.29 -8.88
C SER A 33 40.07 -14.58 -8.99
N SER A 34 40.69 -15.75 -9.16
CA SER A 34 39.98 -17.03 -9.29
C SER A 34 39.83 -17.81 -7.98
N LEU A 35 40.56 -17.45 -6.92
CA LEU A 35 40.45 -18.09 -5.60
C LEU A 35 39.45 -17.37 -4.69
N GLU A 36 39.26 -16.05 -4.84
CA GLU A 36 38.24 -15.31 -4.07
C GLU A 36 36.82 -15.53 -4.60
N ALA A 37 36.66 -15.75 -5.91
CA ALA A 37 35.35 -16.00 -6.54
C ALA A 37 34.73 -17.36 -6.18
N GLN A 38 35.52 -18.34 -5.72
CA GLN A 38 35.04 -19.67 -5.35
C GLN A 38 34.88 -19.88 -3.83
N SER A 39 35.42 -18.99 -3.01
CA SER A 39 35.31 -19.07 -1.54
C SER A 39 34.06 -18.37 -1.00
N ASN A 40 33.64 -17.26 -1.62
CA ASN A 40 32.49 -16.47 -1.14
C ASN A 40 31.12 -17.05 -1.55
N GLY A 41 31.04 -17.90 -2.57
CA GLY A 41 29.78 -18.44 -3.10
C GLY A 41 29.27 -19.72 -2.43
N LYS A 42 30.00 -20.30 -1.46
CA LYS A 42 29.70 -21.64 -0.93
C LYS A 42 29.23 -21.67 0.54
N LYS A 43 29.08 -20.50 1.17
CA LYS A 43 28.70 -20.36 2.58
C LYS A 43 27.89 -19.09 2.86
N GLU A 44 26.96 -18.70 1.97
CA GLU A 44 25.68 -18.23 2.53
C GLU A 44 25.05 -19.46 3.16
N LYS A 45 25.32 -19.63 4.45
CA LYS A 45 25.03 -20.84 5.21
C LYS A 45 23.51 -20.97 5.26
N GLY A 46 22.97 -22.18 5.35
CA GLY A 46 21.51 -22.40 5.39
C GLY A 46 20.74 -21.47 6.34
N PHE A 47 21.40 -20.99 7.39
CA PHE A 47 20.90 -19.95 8.28
C PHE A 47 20.62 -18.59 7.63
N ASP A 48 21.49 -18.06 6.76
CA ASP A 48 21.26 -16.74 6.11
C ASP A 48 20.03 -16.78 5.18
N ARG A 49 19.86 -17.91 4.48
CA ARG A 49 18.66 -18.18 3.67
C ARG A 49 17.40 -18.29 4.55
N GLN A 50 17.49 -19.00 5.66
CA GLN A 50 16.39 -19.13 6.62
C GLN A 50 16.01 -17.79 7.25
N ILE A 51 17.01 -16.95 7.60
CA ILE A 51 16.80 -15.60 8.12
C ILE A 51 16.04 -14.77 7.09
N THR A 52 16.48 -14.76 5.83
CA THR A 52 15.83 -14.02 4.75
C THR A 52 14.38 -14.47 4.53
N ALA A 53 14.15 -15.77 4.40
CA ALA A 53 12.80 -16.31 4.24
C ALA A 53 11.88 -15.98 5.43
N ASN A 54 12.42 -15.99 6.66
CA ASN A 54 11.66 -15.59 7.84
C ASN A 54 11.34 -14.09 7.83
N MET A 55 12.27 -13.23 7.41
CA MET A 55 12.03 -11.79 7.30
C MET A 55 10.93 -11.48 6.29
N GLU A 56 10.99 -12.07 5.09
CA GLU A 56 9.97 -11.89 4.05
C GLU A 56 8.58 -12.31 4.55
N ARG A 57 8.48 -13.51 5.14
CA ARG A 57 7.24 -14.00 5.73
C ARG A 57 6.68 -13.07 6.80
N MET A 58 7.52 -12.61 7.74
CA MET A 58 7.06 -11.71 8.81
C MET A 58 6.59 -10.34 8.28
N ILE A 59 7.22 -9.83 7.22
CA ILE A 59 6.79 -8.58 6.56
C ILE A 59 5.46 -8.78 5.84
N GLU A 60 5.27 -9.91 5.17
CA GLU A 60 4.01 -10.26 4.50
C GLU A 60 2.88 -10.44 5.51
N GLU A 61 3.11 -11.20 6.59
CA GLU A 61 2.15 -11.39 7.70
C GLU A 61 1.80 -10.05 8.36
N GLY A 62 2.80 -9.22 8.66
CA GLY A 62 2.57 -7.90 9.24
C GLY A 62 1.78 -6.98 8.32
N ARG A 63 2.03 -7.03 7.01
CA ARG A 63 1.25 -6.28 6.02
C ARG A 63 -0.19 -6.78 5.92
N ASP A 64 -0.40 -8.08 5.97
CA ASP A 64 -1.74 -8.66 5.95
C ASP A 64 -2.55 -8.22 7.18
N ILE A 65 -1.97 -8.35 8.38
CA ILE A 65 -2.57 -7.86 9.62
C ILE A 65 -2.92 -6.38 9.50
N PHE A 66 -1.96 -5.56 9.05
CA PHE A 66 -2.16 -4.12 8.91
C PHE A 66 -3.31 -3.74 7.97
N ARG A 67 -3.51 -4.50 6.88
CA ARG A 67 -4.52 -4.20 5.86
C ARG A 67 -5.89 -4.83 6.14
N ASN A 68 -5.91 -5.96 6.82
CA ASN A 68 -7.06 -6.86 6.83
C ASN A 68 -7.57 -7.24 8.23
N ASP A 69 -6.75 -7.13 9.27
CA ASP A 69 -7.17 -7.50 10.63
C ASP A 69 -7.94 -6.34 11.29
N THR A 70 -9.13 -6.65 11.77
CA THR A 70 -10.04 -5.75 12.49
C THR A 70 -9.88 -5.84 14.00
N PHE A 71 -9.13 -6.83 14.49
CA PHE A 71 -8.94 -7.09 15.91
C PHE A 71 -10.25 -7.27 16.69
N GLY A 72 -11.32 -7.71 16.01
CA GLY A 72 -12.65 -7.90 16.60
C GLY A 72 -13.42 -6.60 16.86
N ASP A 73 -13.01 -5.48 16.26
CA ASP A 73 -13.65 -4.18 16.45
C ASP A 73 -15.03 -4.07 15.79
N GLU A 74 -15.45 -5.08 15.02
CA GLU A 74 -16.83 -5.27 14.56
C GLU A 74 -17.81 -5.26 15.73
N ALA A 75 -17.40 -5.72 16.91
CA ALA A 75 -18.22 -5.64 18.12
C ALA A 75 -18.59 -4.18 18.46
N PHE A 76 -17.73 -3.21 18.13
CA PHE A 76 -18.02 -1.79 18.32
C PHE A 76 -18.69 -1.18 17.07
N TRP A 77 -18.04 -1.27 15.91
CA TRP A 77 -18.51 -0.59 14.69
C TRP A 77 -19.76 -1.24 14.07
N GLY A 78 -19.77 -2.56 14.07
CA GLY A 78 -20.85 -3.39 13.56
C GLY A 78 -21.98 -3.52 14.56
N ASP A 79 -21.73 -4.12 15.72
CA ASP A 79 -22.80 -4.53 16.63
C ASP A 79 -23.37 -3.34 17.43
N LEU A 80 -22.49 -2.56 18.07
CA LEU A 80 -22.91 -1.44 18.91
C LEU A 80 -23.36 -0.23 18.08
N LEU A 81 -22.53 0.28 17.18
CA LEU A 81 -22.88 1.46 16.36
C LEU A 81 -23.85 1.15 15.23
N GLN A 82 -23.91 -0.10 14.75
CA GLN A 82 -24.74 -0.52 13.62
C GLN A 82 -24.39 0.22 12.32
N LEU A 83 -23.12 0.59 12.14
CA LEU A 83 -22.68 1.39 11.00
C LEU A 83 -22.94 0.68 9.67
N HIS A 84 -22.83 -0.65 9.64
CA HIS A 84 -23.17 -1.47 8.47
C HIS A 84 -24.57 -1.21 7.93
N LYS A 85 -25.57 -0.95 8.81
CA LYS A 85 -26.94 -0.63 8.37
C LYS A 85 -27.02 0.73 7.67
N ALA A 86 -26.28 1.73 8.15
CA ALA A 86 -26.24 3.04 7.50
C ALA A 86 -25.51 2.97 6.15
N ILE A 87 -24.44 2.18 6.06
CA ILE A 87 -23.73 1.92 4.80
C ILE A 87 -24.65 1.24 3.80
N GLU A 88 -25.33 0.18 4.22
CA GLU A 88 -26.24 -0.61 3.40
C GLU A 88 -27.46 0.21 2.93
N GLY A 89 -28.05 1.01 3.81
CA GLY A 89 -29.22 1.83 3.48
C GLY A 89 -30.52 1.03 3.35
N ALA A 90 -31.64 1.74 3.44
CA ALA A 90 -32.97 1.14 3.47
C ALA A 90 -33.32 0.34 2.21
N GLN A 91 -32.73 0.68 1.05
CA GLN A 91 -32.90 -0.06 -0.20
C GLN A 91 -32.41 -1.51 -0.09
N PHE A 92 -31.41 -1.78 0.75
CA PHE A 92 -30.76 -3.08 0.87
C PHE A 92 -31.02 -3.76 2.23
N GLY A 93 -31.92 -3.21 3.06
CA GLY A 93 -32.29 -3.76 4.37
C GLY A 93 -31.70 -3.02 5.58
N GLY A 94 -30.88 -1.99 5.32
CA GLY A 94 -30.29 -1.12 6.33
C GLY A 94 -31.17 0.06 6.73
N VAL A 95 -30.54 1.17 7.11
CA VAL A 95 -31.18 2.39 7.62
C VAL A 95 -30.71 3.61 6.84
N GLY A 96 -31.62 4.53 6.53
CA GLY A 96 -31.30 5.76 5.82
C GLY A 96 -31.04 5.56 4.32
N PRO A 97 -30.41 6.54 3.64
CA PRO A 97 -30.23 6.51 2.19
C PRO A 97 -29.13 5.55 1.70
N GLY A 98 -28.33 4.97 2.59
CA GLY A 98 -27.11 4.25 2.22
C GLY A 98 -25.94 5.21 2.00
N VAL A 99 -24.72 4.65 1.96
CA VAL A 99 -23.49 5.42 1.71
C VAL A 99 -23.02 5.13 0.30
N SER A 100 -23.01 6.13 -0.57
CA SER A 100 -22.44 6.02 -1.92
C SER A 100 -20.91 6.17 -1.92
N PRO A 101 -20.20 5.76 -2.99
CA PRO A 101 -18.77 6.00 -3.10
C PRO A 101 -18.41 7.49 -3.01
N ALA A 102 -19.21 8.38 -3.59
CA ALA A 102 -19.00 9.82 -3.50
C ALA A 102 -19.05 10.32 -2.05
N THR A 103 -20.03 9.85 -1.26
CA THR A 103 -20.12 10.16 0.17
C THR A 103 -18.94 9.59 0.95
N ALA A 104 -18.55 8.34 0.69
CA ALA A 104 -17.40 7.70 1.34
C ALA A 104 -16.09 8.47 1.07
N LEU A 105 -15.85 8.86 -0.17
CA LEU A 105 -14.70 9.68 -0.56
C LEU A 105 -14.75 11.06 0.10
N ALA A 106 -15.93 11.68 0.20
CA ALA A 106 -16.10 12.99 0.81
C ALA A 106 -15.78 13.02 2.32
N VAL A 107 -15.94 11.90 3.03
CA VAL A 107 -15.52 11.75 4.44
C VAL A 107 -14.09 11.22 4.59
N GLY A 108 -13.32 11.16 3.50
CA GLY A 108 -11.90 10.81 3.50
C GLY A 108 -11.58 9.32 3.45
N LEU A 109 -12.56 8.44 3.20
CA LEU A 109 -12.26 7.05 2.87
C LEU A 109 -11.59 6.97 1.50
N LYS A 110 -10.73 5.97 1.31
CA LYS A 110 -9.96 5.78 0.07
C LYS A 110 -10.36 4.50 -0.63
N VAL A 111 -10.15 4.46 -1.94
CA VAL A 111 -10.36 3.27 -2.77
C VAL A 111 -9.06 2.82 -3.42
N ASP A 112 -8.66 1.59 -3.12
CA ASP A 112 -7.51 0.92 -3.70
C ASP A 112 -7.84 0.38 -5.09
N SER A 113 -7.29 1.03 -6.12
CA SER A 113 -7.47 0.65 -7.51
C SER A 113 -6.81 -0.68 -7.88
N GLU A 114 -5.83 -1.16 -7.10
CA GLU A 114 -5.14 -2.44 -7.36
C GLU A 114 -5.96 -3.64 -6.84
N ALA A 115 -6.90 -3.40 -5.93
CA ALA A 115 -7.88 -4.40 -5.49
C ALA A 115 -9.04 -4.60 -6.49
N LEU A 116 -9.24 -3.66 -7.42
CA LEU A 116 -10.35 -3.69 -8.34
C LEU A 116 -10.09 -4.61 -9.55
N PRO A 117 -11.10 -5.35 -10.04
CA PRO A 117 -11.00 -6.06 -11.31
C PRO A 117 -10.67 -5.10 -12.47
N ASN A 118 -9.81 -5.54 -13.39
CA ASN A 118 -9.40 -4.75 -14.56
C ASN A 118 -10.57 -4.22 -15.41
N SER A 119 -11.70 -4.93 -15.45
CA SER A 119 -12.93 -4.46 -16.11
C SER A 119 -13.52 -3.25 -15.40
N LEU A 120 -13.64 -3.30 -14.07
CA LEU A 120 -14.19 -2.22 -13.25
C LEU A 120 -13.31 -0.97 -13.32
N VAL A 121 -11.98 -1.13 -13.31
CA VAL A 121 -11.05 0.00 -13.53
C VAL A 121 -11.30 0.67 -14.89
N LYS A 122 -11.53 -0.11 -15.95
CA LYS A 122 -11.84 0.45 -17.29
C LYS A 122 -13.18 1.15 -17.32
N ASP A 123 -14.19 0.63 -16.62
CA ASP A 123 -15.52 1.24 -16.55
C ASP A 123 -15.53 2.51 -15.70
N LEU A 124 -14.78 2.55 -14.61
CA LEU A 124 -14.50 3.78 -13.85
C LEU A 124 -13.86 4.84 -14.74
N LYS A 125 -12.82 4.49 -15.54
CA LYS A 125 -12.15 5.46 -16.44
C LYS A 125 -13.10 6.06 -17.48
N LYS A 126 -14.16 5.33 -17.81
CA LYS A 126 -15.16 5.73 -18.80
C LYS A 126 -16.39 6.37 -18.17
N GLY A 127 -16.40 6.59 -16.85
CA GLY A 127 -17.52 7.17 -16.11
C GLY A 127 -18.79 6.31 -16.13
N ARG A 128 -18.65 4.98 -16.28
CA ARG A 128 -19.80 4.07 -16.37
C ARG A 128 -20.24 3.49 -15.03
N VAL A 129 -19.44 3.71 -13.99
CA VAL A 129 -19.76 3.28 -12.62
C VAL A 129 -20.47 4.43 -11.93
N ASN A 130 -21.65 4.15 -11.38
CA ASN A 130 -22.40 5.14 -10.62
C ASN A 130 -21.78 5.30 -9.23
N LEU A 131 -21.13 6.44 -8.99
CA LEU A 131 -20.52 6.77 -7.69
C LEU A 131 -21.51 7.35 -6.69
N ASP A 132 -22.77 7.55 -7.09
CA ASP A 132 -23.85 8.02 -6.22
C ASP A 132 -24.75 6.86 -5.72
N ASP A 133 -24.49 5.63 -6.15
CA ASP A 133 -25.25 4.43 -5.76
C ASP A 133 -24.61 3.69 -4.57
N PRO A 134 -25.31 3.50 -3.43
CA PRO A 134 -24.84 2.67 -2.32
C PRO A 134 -24.47 1.24 -2.71
N ALA A 135 -25.11 0.67 -3.74
CA ALA A 135 -24.76 -0.66 -4.26
C ALA A 135 -23.28 -0.73 -4.68
N THR A 136 -22.74 0.35 -5.23
CA THR A 136 -21.33 0.44 -5.62
C THR A 136 -20.42 0.41 -4.39
N THR A 137 -20.78 1.07 -3.29
CA THR A 137 -20.02 0.98 -2.02
C THR A 137 -19.99 -0.44 -1.49
N LEU A 138 -21.14 -1.12 -1.45
CA LEU A 138 -21.23 -2.51 -1.00
C LEU A 138 -20.36 -3.43 -1.86
N ALA A 139 -20.35 -3.23 -3.20
CA ALA A 139 -19.49 -3.97 -4.10
C ALA A 139 -17.99 -3.68 -3.85
N LEU A 140 -17.61 -2.42 -3.60
CA LEU A 140 -16.23 -2.04 -3.29
C LEU A 140 -15.75 -2.64 -1.96
N ILE A 141 -16.59 -2.64 -0.92
CA ILE A 141 -16.28 -3.28 0.36
C ILE A 141 -16.12 -4.80 0.18
N LYS A 142 -17.01 -5.43 -0.60
CA LYS A 142 -16.94 -6.87 -0.89
C LYS A 142 -15.68 -7.27 -1.69
N LEU A 143 -15.10 -6.33 -2.43
CA LEU A 143 -13.84 -6.47 -3.15
C LEU A 143 -12.61 -6.11 -2.30
N ASP A 144 -12.79 -5.77 -1.01
CA ASP A 144 -11.74 -5.27 -0.12
C ASP A 144 -11.00 -4.04 -0.68
N ALA A 145 -11.70 -3.25 -1.50
CA ALA A 145 -11.14 -2.10 -2.18
C ALA A 145 -11.26 -0.81 -1.37
N VAL A 146 -12.16 -0.73 -0.40
CA VAL A 146 -12.22 0.43 0.52
C VAL A 146 -11.10 0.28 1.54
N VAL A 147 -10.13 1.19 1.51
CA VAL A 147 -8.90 1.08 2.30
C VAL A 147 -9.23 1.09 3.79
N GLY A 148 -8.95 -0.04 4.42
CA GLY A 148 -9.07 -0.24 5.85
C GLY A 148 -10.48 -0.43 6.39
N VAL A 149 -11.47 -0.68 5.52
CA VAL A 149 -12.84 -1.07 5.91
C VAL A 149 -13.08 -2.52 5.51
N LYS A 150 -13.50 -3.35 6.46
CA LYS A 150 -13.80 -4.77 6.23
C LYS A 150 -15.28 -5.02 6.43
N GLY A 151 -15.94 -5.63 5.45
CA GLY A 151 -17.35 -5.99 5.52
C GLY A 151 -17.54 -7.49 5.67
N ALA A 152 -18.45 -7.89 6.56
CA ALA A 152 -19.00 -9.23 6.61
C ALA A 152 -20.35 -9.24 5.89
N PHE A 153 -20.57 -10.22 5.02
CA PHE A 153 -21.80 -10.32 4.22
C PHE A 153 -22.55 -11.62 4.51
N ASN A 154 -23.87 -11.53 4.57
CA ASN A 154 -24.77 -12.67 4.63
C ASN A 154 -24.81 -13.41 3.28
N GLN A 155 -25.41 -14.61 3.28
CA GLN A 155 -25.57 -15.42 2.07
C GLN A 155 -26.46 -14.75 1.01
N ASP A 156 -27.41 -13.91 1.42
CA ASP A 156 -28.28 -13.15 0.53
C ASP A 156 -27.60 -11.91 -0.06
N GLY A 157 -26.37 -11.61 0.37
CA GLY A 157 -25.60 -10.46 -0.09
C GLY A 157 -25.76 -9.19 0.73
N SER A 158 -26.58 -9.19 1.79
CA SER A 158 -26.66 -8.06 2.73
C SER A 158 -25.40 -7.94 3.60
N LEU A 159 -25.05 -6.72 3.99
CA LEU A 159 -23.90 -6.41 4.85
C LEU A 159 -24.28 -6.63 6.31
N SER A 160 -23.76 -7.69 6.92
CA SER A 160 -24.12 -8.09 8.28
C SER A 160 -23.32 -7.39 9.37
N SER A 161 -22.07 -7.00 9.07
CA SER A 161 -21.22 -6.27 9.99
C SER A 161 -20.11 -5.54 9.25
N VAL A 162 -19.47 -4.59 9.93
CA VAL A 162 -18.33 -3.83 9.43
C VAL A 162 -17.31 -3.63 10.55
N GLY A 163 -16.04 -3.75 10.21
CA GLY A 163 -14.90 -3.42 11.06
C GLY A 163 -13.92 -2.52 10.34
N ILE A 164 -12.98 -1.95 11.07
CA ILE A 164 -11.90 -1.14 10.51
C ILE A 164 -10.54 -1.73 10.85
N THR A 165 -9.52 -1.39 10.07
CA THR A 165 -8.15 -1.89 10.26
C THR A 165 -7.18 -0.73 10.46
N CYS A 166 -5.92 -1.04 10.77
CA CYS A 166 -4.86 -0.03 10.85
C CYS A 166 -4.78 0.86 9.59
N ALA A 167 -5.07 0.28 8.41
CA ALA A 167 -4.97 0.98 7.14
C ALA A 167 -5.94 2.15 6.98
N VAL A 168 -7.06 2.21 7.72
CA VAL A 168 -8.04 3.31 7.53
C VAL A 168 -7.43 4.68 7.88
N CYS A 169 -6.61 4.71 8.94
CA CYS A 169 -5.92 5.91 9.42
C CYS A 169 -4.46 5.98 8.93
N HIS A 170 -3.81 4.83 8.72
CA HIS A 170 -2.38 4.75 8.39
C HIS A 170 -2.11 4.38 6.94
N SER A 171 -3.08 4.50 6.04
CA SER A 171 -2.84 4.43 4.59
C SER A 171 -3.58 5.53 3.87
N THR A 172 -3.01 5.95 2.75
CA THR A 172 -3.73 6.74 1.75
C THR A 172 -3.52 6.11 0.37
N VAL A 173 -3.96 6.78 -0.69
CA VAL A 173 -3.69 6.40 -2.06
C VAL A 173 -2.91 7.49 -2.79
N ASP A 174 -2.29 7.12 -3.91
CA ASP A 174 -1.50 8.04 -4.74
C ASP A 174 -2.33 8.95 -5.66
N ASP A 175 -3.66 8.90 -5.57
CA ASP A 175 -4.62 9.62 -6.41
C ASP A 175 -4.39 9.46 -7.94
N SER A 176 -3.69 8.39 -8.36
CA SER A 176 -3.34 8.17 -9.77
C SER A 176 -4.54 7.91 -10.69
N PHE A 177 -5.72 7.68 -10.10
CA PHE A 177 -6.97 7.47 -10.82
C PHE A 177 -7.90 8.69 -10.72
N ALA A 178 -8.19 9.12 -9.49
CA ALA A 178 -9.01 10.28 -9.14
C ALA A 178 -8.70 10.67 -7.69
N PRO A 179 -9.09 11.86 -7.20
CA PRO A 179 -8.95 12.20 -5.79
C PRO A 179 -9.58 11.13 -4.87
N GLY A 180 -8.78 10.54 -3.98
CA GLY A 180 -9.18 9.45 -3.09
C GLY A 180 -9.22 8.05 -3.71
N ILE A 181 -8.84 7.90 -4.99
CA ILE A 181 -8.78 6.62 -5.71
C ILE A 181 -7.40 6.45 -6.36
N GLY A 182 -6.68 5.39 -6.03
CA GLY A 182 -5.33 5.19 -6.56
C GLY A 182 -4.69 3.91 -6.04
N LYS A 183 -3.37 3.82 -6.17
CA LYS A 183 -2.59 2.72 -5.58
C LYS A 183 -2.39 2.98 -4.10
N ARG A 184 -2.50 1.92 -3.30
CA ARG A 184 -2.35 2.02 -1.84
C ARG A 184 -0.94 2.40 -1.44
N LEU A 185 -0.85 3.35 -0.51
CA LEU A 185 0.37 3.81 0.12
C LEU A 185 0.30 3.48 1.62
N ASP A 186 0.74 2.27 1.99
CA ASP A 186 0.78 1.83 3.39
C ASP A 186 1.78 2.66 4.21
N GLY A 187 1.42 2.97 5.45
CA GLY A 187 2.25 3.76 6.37
C GLY A 187 2.14 5.27 6.19
N TRP A 188 1.33 5.73 5.24
CA TRP A 188 1.04 7.15 5.02
C TRP A 188 -0.25 7.55 5.75
N ALA A 189 -0.20 8.61 6.55
CA ALA A 189 -1.36 9.05 7.31
C ALA A 189 -2.52 9.50 6.39
N ASN A 190 -3.72 9.00 6.66
CA ASN A 190 -4.97 9.48 6.04
C ASN A 190 -5.40 10.78 6.72
N ARG A 191 -4.86 11.91 6.25
CA ARG A 191 -5.02 13.21 6.92
C ARG A 191 -6.39 13.87 6.71
N ASP A 192 -7.15 13.40 5.74
CA ASP A 192 -8.48 13.91 5.40
C ASP A 192 -9.61 13.01 5.91
N LEU A 193 -9.29 11.91 6.60
CA LEU A 193 -10.29 11.04 7.23
C LEU A 193 -11.11 11.81 8.28
N ASN A 194 -12.39 11.98 8.02
CA ASN A 194 -13.32 12.60 8.96
C ASN A 194 -14.01 11.53 9.81
N VAL A 195 -13.35 11.14 10.90
CA VAL A 195 -13.85 10.14 11.86
C VAL A 195 -15.18 10.59 12.48
N GLY A 196 -15.34 11.89 12.75
CA GLY A 196 -16.57 12.44 13.34
C GLY A 196 -17.77 12.23 12.41
N ALA A 197 -17.64 12.64 11.14
CA ALA A 197 -18.67 12.44 10.14
C ALA A 197 -19.00 10.95 9.94
N ILE A 198 -17.99 10.07 9.92
CA ILE A 198 -18.21 8.62 9.79
C ILE A 198 -19.03 8.07 10.97
N ILE A 199 -18.67 8.43 12.21
CA ILE A 199 -19.44 8.04 13.40
C ILE A 199 -20.86 8.64 13.32
N GLY A 200 -21.01 9.88 12.84
CA GLY A 200 -22.29 10.56 12.72
C GLY A 200 -23.31 9.86 11.82
N LEU A 201 -22.84 9.02 10.88
CA LEU A 201 -23.69 8.18 10.04
C LEU A 201 -24.34 7.02 10.82
N ALA A 202 -23.79 6.63 11.97
CA ALA A 202 -24.24 5.48 12.73
C ALA A 202 -25.70 5.65 13.23
N PRO A 203 -26.54 4.61 13.08
CA PRO A 203 -27.90 4.63 13.62
C PRO A 203 -27.94 4.71 15.15
N ASN A 204 -26.96 4.13 15.84
CA ASN A 204 -26.90 4.08 17.30
C ASN A 204 -25.66 4.82 17.83
N LEU A 205 -25.84 6.01 18.40
CA LEU A 205 -24.76 6.78 19.03
C LEU A 205 -24.70 6.61 20.54
N LYS A 206 -25.60 5.84 21.14
CA LYS A 206 -25.60 5.56 22.58
C LYS A 206 -24.23 5.11 23.13
N PRO A 207 -23.46 4.23 22.46
CA PRO A 207 -22.13 3.84 22.95
C PRO A 207 -21.17 5.02 23.10
N VAL A 208 -21.24 5.98 22.17
CA VAL A 208 -20.41 7.20 22.20
C VAL A 208 -20.93 8.18 23.25
N SER A 209 -22.25 8.38 23.32
CA SER A 209 -22.87 9.29 24.28
C SER A 209 -22.64 8.84 25.72
N ASP A 210 -22.74 7.52 25.98
CA ASP A 210 -22.45 6.92 27.28
C ASP A 210 -20.99 7.13 27.69
N LEU A 211 -20.04 6.94 26.77
CA LEU A 211 -18.61 7.14 27.04
C LEU A 211 -18.27 8.60 27.34
N LEU A 212 -18.95 9.53 26.67
CA LEU A 212 -18.72 10.98 26.82
C LEU A 212 -19.55 11.61 27.93
N GLU A 213 -20.46 10.85 28.57
CA GLU A 213 -21.39 11.32 29.59
C GLU A 213 -22.27 12.51 29.13
N VAL A 214 -22.67 12.51 27.86
CA VAL A 214 -23.58 13.50 27.27
C VAL A 214 -24.73 12.81 26.54
N ASP A 215 -25.78 13.56 26.17
CA ASP A 215 -26.89 13.00 25.39
C ASP A 215 -26.54 12.87 23.89
N GLU A 216 -27.24 12.00 23.17
CA GLU A 216 -27.01 11.78 21.72
C GLU A 216 -27.21 13.04 20.87
N ALA A 217 -28.09 13.97 21.26
CA ALA A 217 -28.28 15.19 20.49
C ALA A 217 -27.05 16.11 20.61
N THR A 218 -26.43 16.16 21.79
CA THR A 218 -25.14 16.83 21.99
C THR A 218 -24.05 16.19 21.15
N VAL A 219 -23.95 14.85 21.12
CA VAL A 219 -22.98 14.14 20.26
C VAL A 219 -23.19 14.51 18.79
N ARG A 220 -24.43 14.44 18.28
CA ARG A 220 -24.74 14.76 16.88
C ARG A 220 -24.45 16.22 16.50
N ALA A 221 -24.48 17.14 17.46
CA ALA A 221 -24.21 18.55 17.19
C ALA A 221 -22.72 18.86 16.96
N VAL A 222 -21.81 17.96 17.38
CA VAL A 222 -20.36 18.18 17.34
C VAL A 222 -19.60 17.24 16.39
N LEU A 223 -20.29 16.25 15.81
CA LEU A 223 -19.79 15.38 14.73
C LEU A 223 -19.97 16.05 13.36
#